data_AF-A0A7S0CDD8-F1
#
_entry.id   AF-A0A7S0CDD8-F1
#
_cell.length_a   1.000
_cell.length_b   1.000
_cell.length_c   1.000
_cell.angle_alpha   90.00
_cell.angle_beta   90.00
_cell.angle_gamma   90.00
#
_symmetry.space_group_name_H-M   'P 1'
#
loop_
_entity.id
_entity.type
_entity.pdbx_description
1 polymer ?
#
loop_
_entity_poly.entity_id
_entity_poly.type
_entity_poly.pdbx_seq_one_letter_code
_entity_poly.pdbx_strand_id
1 'polypeptide(L)'
;DIQLAPRNIADVCAREHVEAGDEARNACAEVCEPSDCCQEKENETEDFCLYKNATAVYEVANIVIGCVSYLPCQILPLTDPVNKIVLAPTKLTTACTRENVEETEGGKVECEELCAPSSCCLNPVENPIKTCFLEFPVECASFAPCEILDLIDPSAQVPLAPTNINEVCNHASISSDKIPCEEACDPATCCNPVGDGSNEICLEQNFLACASYAECANLLVVD
;
A
#
# COMPACT_ATOMS: atom_id res chain seq x y z
N ASP A 1 -20.94 -15.93 -22.67
CA ASP A 1 -21.56 -14.76 -22.02
C ASP A 1 -21.33 -14.80 -20.54
N ILE A 2 -20.90 -13.69 -19.94
CA ILE A 2 -20.91 -13.53 -18.48
C ILE A 2 -22.37 -13.47 -18.05
N GLN A 3 -22.80 -14.43 -17.25
CA GLN A 3 -24.14 -14.39 -16.66
C GLN A 3 -24.18 -13.30 -15.60
N LEU A 4 -25.25 -12.50 -15.59
CA LEU A 4 -25.51 -11.56 -14.50
C LEU A 4 -25.53 -12.33 -13.18
N ALA A 5 -24.96 -11.73 -12.14
CA ALA A 5 -25.01 -12.29 -10.80
C ALA A 5 -26.45 -12.54 -10.35
N PRO A 6 -26.69 -13.58 -9.53
CA PRO A 6 -28.00 -13.81 -8.91
C PRO A 6 -28.47 -12.58 -8.12
N ARG A 7 -29.78 -12.33 -8.11
CA ARG A 7 -30.34 -11.14 -7.44
C ARG A 7 -30.05 -11.09 -5.93
N ASN A 8 -29.82 -12.24 -5.32
CA ASN A 8 -29.51 -12.39 -3.90
C ASN A 8 -28.01 -12.39 -3.60
N ILE A 9 -27.13 -12.12 -4.58
CA ILE A 9 -25.68 -12.15 -4.36
C ILE A 9 -25.24 -11.20 -3.24
N ALA A 10 -25.85 -10.03 -3.13
CA ALA A 10 -25.57 -9.06 -2.07
C ALA A 10 -25.95 -9.58 -0.68
N ASP A 11 -27.04 -10.35 -0.58
CA ASP A 11 -27.50 -10.93 0.68
C ASP A 11 -26.63 -12.13 1.10
N VAL A 12 -26.31 -13.01 0.14
CA VAL A 12 -25.48 -14.20 0.37
C VAL A 12 -24.04 -13.82 0.69
N CYS A 13 -23.51 -12.78 0.05
CA CYS A 13 -22.16 -12.27 0.25
C CYS A 13 -22.11 -11.05 1.18
N ALA A 14 -23.14 -10.81 1.99
CA ALA A 14 -23.06 -9.80 3.04
C ALA A 14 -21.97 -10.22 4.06
N ARG A 15 -21.15 -9.26 4.51
CA ARG A 15 -20.04 -9.53 5.45
C ARG A 15 -20.48 -10.30 6.69
N GLU A 16 -21.56 -9.86 7.32
CA GLU A 16 -22.16 -10.51 8.50
C GLU A 16 -22.58 -11.96 8.25
N HIS A 17 -22.95 -12.30 7.01
CA HIS A 17 -23.30 -13.66 6.63
C HIS A 17 -22.05 -14.51 6.44
N VAL A 18 -21.09 -14.02 5.67
CA VAL A 18 -19.84 -14.74 5.38
C VAL A 18 -18.99 -14.96 6.65
N GLU A 19 -19.05 -14.03 7.60
CA GLU A 19 -18.40 -14.15 8.91
C GLU A 19 -19.13 -15.13 9.87
N ALA A 20 -20.36 -15.55 9.55
CA ALA A 20 -21.13 -16.47 10.41
C ALA A 20 -20.57 -17.90 10.43
N GLY A 21 -19.76 -18.29 9.43
CA GLY A 21 -19.07 -19.57 9.38
C GLY A 21 -18.80 -20.08 7.96
N ASP A 22 -18.10 -21.21 7.88
CA ASP A 22 -17.64 -21.79 6.61
C ASP A 22 -18.78 -22.14 5.64
N GLU A 23 -19.95 -22.52 6.16
CA GLU A 23 -21.13 -22.81 5.33
C GLU A 23 -21.61 -21.58 4.56
N ALA A 24 -21.73 -20.44 5.24
CA ALA A 24 -22.15 -19.18 4.61
C ALA A 24 -21.08 -18.65 3.64
N ARG A 25 -19.80 -18.83 3.97
CA ARG A 25 -18.72 -18.53 3.02
C ARG A 25 -18.79 -19.39 1.77
N ASN A 26 -18.96 -20.70 1.92
CA ASN A 26 -19.05 -21.61 0.78
C ASN A 26 -20.26 -21.28 -0.10
N ALA A 27 -21.38 -20.88 0.49
CA ALA A 27 -22.55 -20.42 -0.26
C ALA A 27 -22.25 -19.15 -1.08
N CYS A 28 -21.53 -18.18 -0.51
CA CYS A 28 -21.06 -17.02 -1.28
C CYS A 28 -20.05 -17.43 -2.37
N ALA A 29 -19.10 -18.31 -2.07
CA ALA A 29 -18.10 -18.80 -3.02
C ALA A 29 -18.73 -19.50 -4.23
N GLU A 30 -19.74 -20.35 -4.01
CA GLU A 30 -20.48 -21.02 -5.07
C GLU A 30 -21.20 -20.02 -5.99
N VAL A 31 -21.82 -18.98 -5.41
CA VAL A 31 -22.47 -17.92 -6.19
C VAL A 31 -21.46 -17.06 -6.95
N CYS A 32 -20.23 -16.97 -6.45
CA CYS A 32 -19.15 -16.16 -7.01
C CYS A 32 -18.25 -16.90 -7.99
N GLU A 33 -18.35 -18.23 -8.14
CA GLU A 33 -17.55 -19.02 -9.08
C GLU A 33 -17.55 -18.44 -10.52
N PRO A 34 -18.68 -17.93 -11.08
CA PRO A 34 -18.68 -17.33 -12.42
C PRO A 34 -17.88 -16.02 -12.51
N SER A 35 -17.59 -15.36 -11.38
CA SER A 35 -16.83 -14.11 -11.30
C SER A 35 -15.32 -14.28 -11.44
N ASP A 36 -14.81 -15.52 -11.41
CA ASP A 36 -13.39 -15.80 -11.64
C ASP A 36 -12.90 -15.27 -13.00
N CYS A 37 -13.82 -15.18 -13.98
CA CYS A 37 -13.59 -14.52 -15.27
C CYS A 37 -13.32 -13.01 -15.20
N CYS A 38 -13.71 -12.35 -14.11
CA CYS A 38 -13.59 -10.91 -13.91
C CYS A 38 -12.31 -10.50 -13.19
N GLN A 39 -11.53 -11.47 -12.70
CA GLN A 39 -10.24 -11.21 -12.10
C GLN A 39 -9.17 -11.34 -13.19
N GLU A 40 -8.49 -10.25 -13.51
CA GLU A 40 -7.34 -10.26 -14.42
C GLU A 40 -6.23 -11.13 -13.80
N LYS A 41 -6.12 -12.38 -14.27
CA LYS A 41 -4.90 -13.17 -14.07
C LYS A 41 -3.91 -12.75 -15.13
N GLU A 42 -2.95 -11.92 -14.75
CA GLU A 42 -1.94 -11.31 -15.64
C GLU A 42 -1.02 -12.32 -16.37
N ASN A 43 -1.13 -13.64 -16.14
CA ASN A 43 -0.10 -14.59 -16.57
C ASN A 43 -0.56 -15.86 -17.31
N GLU A 44 -1.81 -15.96 -17.79
CA GLU A 44 -2.23 -17.12 -18.59
C GLU A 44 -2.75 -16.69 -19.96
N THR A 45 -1.92 -16.92 -20.98
CA THR A 45 -2.15 -16.56 -22.39
C THR A 45 -3.21 -17.39 -23.12
N GLU A 46 -3.93 -18.31 -22.46
CA GLU A 46 -4.86 -19.18 -23.17
C GLU A 46 -6.23 -19.30 -22.46
N ASP A 47 -7.19 -18.60 -23.07
CA ASP A 47 -8.61 -18.97 -23.21
C ASP A 47 -9.64 -18.62 -22.13
N PHE A 48 -9.38 -17.71 -21.18
CA PHE A 48 -10.42 -17.35 -20.22
C PHE A 48 -11.24 -16.10 -20.56
N CYS A 49 -12.51 -16.38 -20.90
CA CYS A 49 -13.69 -15.52 -20.88
C CYS A 49 -13.76 -14.36 -21.90
N LEU A 50 -14.05 -14.74 -23.15
CA LEU A 50 -14.69 -13.90 -24.21
C LEU A 50 -13.92 -12.71 -24.79
N TYR A 51 -12.66 -12.48 -24.47
CA TYR A 51 -11.93 -11.37 -25.10
C TYR A 51 -11.49 -11.62 -26.54
N LYS A 52 -11.49 -12.87 -27.04
CA LYS A 52 -10.88 -13.17 -28.35
C LYS A 52 -11.63 -12.62 -29.57
N ASN A 53 -12.84 -12.05 -29.45
CA ASN A 53 -13.57 -11.51 -30.61
C ASN A 53 -14.46 -10.27 -30.33
N ALA A 54 -14.33 -9.62 -29.16
CA ALA A 54 -15.15 -8.46 -28.82
C ALA A 54 -14.71 -7.21 -29.62
N THR A 55 -15.17 -7.09 -30.86
CA THR A 55 -14.90 -5.91 -31.74
C THR A 55 -16.00 -4.85 -31.65
N ALA A 56 -17.11 -5.16 -30.98
CA ALA A 56 -18.23 -4.24 -30.80
C ALA A 56 -18.27 -3.66 -29.38
N VAL A 57 -18.40 -2.33 -29.27
CA VAL A 57 -18.57 -1.57 -28.02
C VAL A 57 -19.67 -2.15 -27.11
N TYR A 58 -20.70 -2.76 -27.70
CA TYR A 58 -21.82 -3.38 -26.96
C TYR A 58 -21.42 -4.62 -26.17
N GLU A 59 -20.44 -5.39 -26.64
CA GLU A 59 -19.98 -6.61 -25.96
C GLU A 59 -19.14 -6.25 -24.72
N VAL A 60 -18.35 -5.18 -24.81
CA VAL A 60 -17.59 -4.65 -23.67
C VAL A 60 -18.52 -4.17 -22.55
N ALA A 61 -19.61 -3.47 -22.89
CA ALA A 61 -20.56 -3.00 -21.89
C ALA A 61 -21.22 -4.15 -21.11
N ASN A 62 -21.59 -5.25 -21.77
CA ASN A 62 -22.18 -6.41 -21.08
C ASN A 62 -21.18 -7.14 -20.19
N ILE A 63 -19.90 -7.19 -20.58
CA ILE A 63 -18.83 -7.75 -19.75
C ILE A 63 -18.66 -6.90 -18.49
N VAL A 64 -18.56 -5.58 -18.63
CA VAL A 64 -18.43 -4.66 -17.48
C VAL A 64 -19.64 -4.76 -16.55
N ILE A 65 -20.86 -4.75 -17.09
CA ILE A 65 -22.08 -4.87 -16.27
C ILE A 65 -22.13 -6.23 -15.56
N GLY A 66 -21.75 -7.30 -16.25
CA GLY A 66 -21.61 -8.64 -15.67
C GLY A 66 -20.66 -8.63 -14.49
N CYS A 67 -19.44 -8.14 -14.66
CA CYS A 67 -18.43 -8.11 -13.60
C CYS A 67 -18.79 -7.19 -12.43
N VAL A 68 -19.37 -6.02 -12.71
CA VAL A 68 -19.85 -5.11 -11.65
C VAL A 68 -20.94 -5.75 -10.80
N SER A 69 -21.76 -6.65 -11.37
CA SER A 69 -22.78 -7.36 -10.60
C SER A 69 -22.20 -8.35 -9.58
N TYR A 70 -20.93 -8.75 -9.72
CA TYR A 70 -20.20 -9.61 -8.77
C TYR A 70 -19.33 -8.83 -7.77
N LEU A 71 -19.42 -7.50 -7.69
CA LEU A 71 -18.69 -6.72 -6.66
C LEU A 71 -18.85 -7.27 -5.23
N PRO A 72 -20.02 -7.78 -4.78
CA PRO A 72 -20.14 -8.38 -3.45
C PRO A 72 -19.22 -9.58 -3.19
N CYS A 73 -18.76 -10.27 -4.23
CA CYS A 73 -17.81 -11.40 -4.12
C CYS A 73 -16.44 -10.99 -3.60
N GLN A 74 -16.11 -9.69 -3.65
CA GLN A 74 -14.85 -9.18 -3.11
C GLN A 74 -14.68 -9.51 -1.63
N ILE A 75 -15.75 -9.85 -0.88
CA ILE A 75 -15.69 -10.24 0.53
C ILE A 75 -15.04 -11.60 0.81
N LEU A 76 -15.02 -12.52 -0.16
CA LEU A 76 -14.50 -13.88 0.03
C LEU A 76 -13.01 -13.90 0.38
N PRO A 77 -12.11 -13.24 -0.39
CA PRO A 77 -10.71 -13.15 -0.01
C PRO A 77 -10.47 -12.39 1.31
N LEU A 78 -11.41 -11.54 1.74
CA LEU A 78 -11.29 -10.73 2.96
C LEU A 78 -11.68 -11.48 4.23
N THR A 79 -12.52 -12.49 4.08
CA THR A 79 -13.02 -13.27 5.21
C THR A 79 -12.23 -14.54 5.42
N ASP A 80 -11.44 -14.99 4.44
CA ASP A 80 -10.55 -16.14 4.60
C ASP A 80 -9.79 -16.04 5.94
N PRO A 81 -9.93 -17.01 6.86
CA PRO A 81 -9.23 -17.00 8.14
C PRO A 81 -7.72 -16.96 7.96
N VAL A 82 -7.21 -17.33 6.77
CA VAL A 82 -5.80 -17.19 6.40
C VAL A 82 -5.42 -15.73 6.16
N ASN A 83 -6.36 -14.87 5.74
CA ASN A 83 -6.16 -13.45 5.44
C ASN A 83 -6.68 -12.49 6.51
N LYS A 84 -7.08 -12.98 7.69
CA LYS A 84 -7.46 -12.08 8.77
C LYS A 84 -6.20 -11.43 9.35
N ILE A 85 -6.00 -10.15 9.05
CA ILE A 85 -4.95 -9.37 9.68
C ILE A 85 -5.22 -9.35 11.17
N VAL A 86 -4.31 -9.90 11.95
CA VAL A 86 -4.34 -9.79 13.40
C VAL A 86 -3.68 -8.48 13.80
N LEU A 87 -4.06 -7.92 14.95
CA LEU A 87 -3.35 -6.78 15.51
C LEU A 87 -1.86 -7.11 15.65
N ALA A 88 -1.02 -6.12 15.36
CA ALA A 88 0.41 -6.24 15.48
C ALA A 88 0.82 -6.73 16.89
N PRO A 89 1.82 -7.63 16.98
CA PRO A 89 2.34 -8.05 18.26
C PRO A 89 3.00 -6.86 18.97
N THR A 90 2.86 -6.77 20.30
CA THR A 90 3.42 -5.64 21.09
C THR A 90 4.93 -5.51 20.99
N LYS A 91 5.64 -6.57 20.58
CA LYS A 91 7.08 -6.55 20.35
C LYS A 91 7.46 -5.81 19.06
N LEU A 92 6.52 -5.60 18.14
CA LEU A 92 6.79 -4.95 16.86
C LEU A 92 7.37 -3.54 17.06
N THR A 93 6.80 -2.76 17.97
CA THR A 93 7.28 -1.38 18.26
C THR A 93 8.70 -1.34 18.81
N THR A 94 9.17 -2.40 19.45
CA THR A 94 10.55 -2.51 19.92
C THR A 94 11.45 -3.12 18.86
N ALA A 95 11.02 -4.16 18.15
CA ALA A 95 11.84 -4.86 17.17
C ALA A 95 12.09 -3.99 15.92
N CYS A 96 11.09 -3.21 15.49
CA CYS A 96 11.15 -2.35 14.32
C CYS A 96 11.52 -0.90 14.67
N THR A 97 12.51 -0.70 15.54
CA THR A 97 13.16 0.60 15.70
C THR A 97 14.35 0.70 14.76
N ARG A 98 14.76 1.91 14.37
CA ARG A 98 15.98 2.10 13.56
C ARG A 98 17.19 1.43 14.20
N GLU A 99 17.42 1.71 15.48
CA GLU A 99 18.55 1.15 16.25
C GLU A 99 18.56 -0.38 16.17
N ASN A 100 17.40 -1.03 16.34
CA ASN A 100 17.34 -2.48 16.26
C ASN A 100 17.52 -2.99 14.83
N VAL A 101 16.90 -2.37 13.83
CA VAL A 101 17.02 -2.84 12.44
C VAL A 101 18.44 -2.62 11.88
N GLU A 102 19.10 -1.52 12.22
CA GLU A 102 20.44 -1.17 11.69
C GLU A 102 21.60 -1.71 12.55
N GLU A 103 21.49 -1.66 13.88
CA GLU A 103 22.62 -1.90 14.78
C GLU A 103 22.61 -3.30 15.42
N THR A 104 21.45 -3.97 15.49
CA THR A 104 21.32 -5.30 16.10
C THR A 104 21.48 -6.41 15.07
N GLU A 105 22.37 -7.36 15.34
CA GLU A 105 22.55 -8.56 14.51
C GLU A 105 21.21 -9.34 14.43
N GLY A 106 20.64 -9.40 13.22
CA GLY A 106 19.35 -10.05 12.97
C GLY A 106 18.11 -9.19 13.22
N GLY A 107 18.24 -7.95 13.69
CA GLY A 107 17.09 -7.08 14.01
C GLY A 107 16.21 -6.77 12.78
N LYS A 108 16.82 -6.61 11.60
CA LYS A 108 16.08 -6.50 10.33
C LYS A 108 15.20 -7.72 10.06
N VAL A 109 15.76 -8.92 10.19
CA VAL A 109 15.04 -10.18 9.94
C VAL A 109 13.90 -10.36 10.95
N GLU A 110 14.14 -10.05 12.22
CA GLU A 110 13.09 -10.09 13.25
C GLU A 110 11.96 -9.11 12.92
N CYS A 111 12.28 -7.89 12.49
CA CYS A 111 11.26 -6.93 12.07
C CYS A 111 10.48 -7.42 10.84
N GLU A 112 11.16 -7.92 9.79
CA GLU A 112 10.52 -8.49 8.59
C GLU A 112 9.55 -9.64 8.93
N GLU A 113 9.95 -10.55 9.81
CA GLU A 113 9.09 -11.66 10.25
C GLU A 113 7.84 -11.17 10.99
N LEU A 114 7.99 -10.15 11.84
CA LEU A 114 6.86 -9.55 12.55
C LEU A 114 5.94 -8.74 11.61
N CYS A 115 6.47 -8.21 10.50
CA CYS A 115 5.76 -7.42 9.50
C CYS A 115 5.13 -8.25 8.37
N ALA A 116 5.53 -9.51 8.19
CA ALA A 116 5.00 -10.37 7.14
C ALA A 116 3.44 -10.44 7.09
N PRO A 117 2.71 -10.48 8.23
CA PRO A 117 1.25 -10.49 8.22
C PRO A 117 0.60 -9.21 7.68
N SER A 118 1.32 -8.09 7.63
CA SER A 118 0.83 -6.80 7.13
C SER A 118 1.30 -6.48 5.72
N SER A 119 1.80 -7.46 4.98
CA SER A 119 2.24 -7.29 3.59
C SER A 119 1.17 -6.63 2.69
N CYS A 120 -0.13 -6.94 2.90
CA CYS A 120 -1.22 -6.29 2.17
C CYS A 120 -1.48 -4.83 2.59
N CYS A 121 -1.01 -4.41 3.78
CA CYS A 121 -1.18 -3.05 4.29
C CYS A 121 -0.13 -2.09 3.74
N LEU A 122 1.09 -2.60 3.52
CA LEU A 122 2.30 -1.78 3.29
C LEU A 122 2.71 -1.67 1.83
N ASN A 123 2.06 -2.40 0.91
CA ASN A 123 2.48 -2.43 -0.50
C ASN A 123 1.47 -1.73 -1.45
N PRO A 124 1.45 -0.38 -1.48
CA PRO A 124 0.58 0.37 -2.39
C PRO A 124 1.09 0.36 -3.83
N VAL A 125 2.36 0.00 -4.06
CA VAL A 125 3.05 0.20 -5.34
C VAL A 125 2.62 -0.81 -6.39
N GLU A 126 2.48 -2.08 -6.02
CA GLU A 126 2.07 -3.12 -6.97
C GLU A 126 0.57 -3.07 -7.28
N ASN A 127 -0.26 -2.60 -6.34
CA ASN A 127 -1.69 -2.43 -6.60
C ASN A 127 -2.38 -1.49 -5.57
N PRO A 128 -2.55 -0.19 -5.88
CA PRO A 128 -3.15 0.77 -4.95
C PRO A 128 -4.62 0.46 -4.62
N ILE A 129 -5.29 -0.38 -5.42
CA ILE A 129 -6.68 -0.80 -5.22
C ILE A 129 -6.77 -2.05 -4.32
N LYS A 130 -5.68 -2.82 -4.17
CA LYS A 130 -5.63 -4.05 -3.35
C LYS A 130 -4.93 -3.85 -2.01
N THR A 131 -4.82 -2.61 -1.51
CA THR A 131 -4.40 -2.44 -0.12
C THR A 131 -5.55 -2.86 0.79
N CYS A 132 -5.27 -3.71 1.77
CA CYS A 132 -6.26 -4.12 2.77
C CYS A 132 -6.52 -3.02 3.81
N PHE A 133 -5.87 -1.85 3.68
CA PHE A 133 -6.00 -0.70 4.57
C PHE A 133 -7.42 -0.12 4.61
N LEU A 134 -8.13 -0.07 3.48
CA LEU A 134 -9.51 0.44 3.43
C LEU A 134 -10.47 -0.43 4.24
N GLU A 135 -10.14 -1.70 4.40
CA GLU A 135 -11.01 -2.71 5.01
C GLU A 135 -10.65 -2.98 6.47
N PHE A 136 -9.35 -2.92 6.79
CA PHE A 136 -8.77 -3.17 8.10
C PHE A 136 -7.88 -2.01 8.56
N PRO A 137 -8.40 -0.77 8.62
CA PRO A 137 -7.57 0.41 8.90
C PRO A 137 -6.93 0.36 10.29
N VAL A 138 -7.60 -0.25 11.27
CA VAL A 138 -7.10 -0.35 12.66
C VAL A 138 -5.97 -1.38 12.74
N GLU A 139 -6.17 -2.54 12.13
CA GLU A 139 -5.17 -3.60 12.09
C GLU A 139 -3.95 -3.14 11.29
N CYS A 140 -4.15 -2.55 10.10
CA CYS A 140 -3.04 -2.00 9.32
C CYS A 140 -2.30 -0.89 10.05
N ALA A 141 -3.00 0.03 10.73
CA ALA A 141 -2.34 1.08 11.52
C ALA A 141 -1.48 0.51 12.66
N SER A 142 -1.83 -0.67 13.20
CA SER A 142 -1.02 -1.30 14.23
C SER A 142 0.36 -1.77 13.73
N PHE A 143 0.54 -1.92 12.41
CA PHE A 143 1.81 -2.25 11.76
C PHE A 143 2.60 -1.04 11.26
N ALA A 144 2.21 0.20 11.60
CA ALA A 144 2.98 1.39 11.24
C ALA A 144 4.50 1.31 11.53
N PRO A 145 4.99 0.65 12.60
CA PRO A 145 6.44 0.51 12.80
C PRO A 145 7.17 -0.24 11.67
N CYS A 146 6.48 -1.06 10.89
CA CYS A 146 7.05 -1.79 9.76
C CYS A 146 7.51 -0.89 8.61
N GLU A 147 7.04 0.36 8.54
CA GLU A 147 7.47 1.35 7.54
C GLU A 147 8.99 1.57 7.58
N ILE A 148 9.65 1.24 8.70
CA ILE A 148 11.11 1.32 8.82
C ILE A 148 11.85 0.41 7.84
N LEU A 149 11.23 -0.69 7.38
CA LEU A 149 11.83 -1.62 6.43
C LEU A 149 11.95 -1.01 5.04
N ASP A 150 10.96 -0.21 4.63
CA ASP A 150 10.99 0.55 3.38
C ASP A 150 12.01 1.69 3.44
N LEU A 151 12.24 2.25 4.63
CA LEU A 151 13.19 3.34 4.86
C LEU A 151 14.65 2.89 4.92
N ILE A 152 14.92 1.61 5.19
CA ILE A 152 16.27 1.04 5.33
C ILE A 152 16.68 0.23 4.10
N ASP A 153 15.77 -0.04 3.16
CA ASP A 153 16.18 -0.61 1.88
C ASP A 153 17.19 0.34 1.22
N PRO A 154 18.44 -0.08 0.95
CA PRO A 154 19.42 0.75 0.24
C PRO A 154 18.96 1.15 -1.18
N SER A 155 17.86 0.59 -1.68
CA SER A 155 17.18 1.06 -2.88
C SER A 155 16.37 2.35 -2.68
N ALA A 156 15.94 2.65 -1.45
CA ALA A 156 15.38 3.95 -1.05
C ALA A 156 16.51 4.98 -1.07
N GLN A 157 16.55 5.78 -2.13
CA GLN A 157 17.65 6.69 -2.42
C GLN A 157 17.75 7.86 -1.43
N VAL A 158 16.74 8.05 -0.57
CA VAL A 158 16.66 9.18 0.36
C VAL A 158 16.66 8.69 1.81
N PRO A 159 17.71 8.99 2.60
CA PRO A 159 17.70 8.69 4.03
C PRO A 159 16.62 9.53 4.74
N LEU A 160 16.30 9.25 6.00
CA LEU A 160 15.45 10.16 6.78
C LEU A 160 16.22 11.42 7.20
N ALA A 161 15.50 12.53 7.34
CA ALA A 161 16.06 13.79 7.81
C ALA A 161 16.71 13.64 9.20
N PRO A 162 17.79 14.40 9.47
CA PRO A 162 18.37 14.47 10.80
C PRO A 162 17.36 15.03 11.81
N THR A 163 17.43 14.58 13.07
CA THR A 163 16.45 14.93 14.11
C THR A 163 16.40 16.42 14.47
N ASN A 164 17.42 17.18 14.09
CA ASN A 164 17.52 18.63 14.28
C ASN A 164 17.23 19.43 13.00
N ILE A 165 16.64 18.83 11.96
CA ILE A 165 16.35 19.51 10.68
C ILE A 165 15.53 20.79 10.89
N ASN A 166 14.59 20.79 11.84
CA ASN A 166 13.78 21.95 12.24
C ASN A 166 14.61 23.08 12.87
N GLU A 167 15.65 22.75 13.64
CA GLU A 167 16.53 23.74 14.26
C GLU A 167 17.51 24.33 13.23
N VAL A 168 18.00 23.51 12.32
CA VAL A 168 18.97 23.92 11.31
C VAL A 168 18.30 24.66 10.15
N CYS A 169 17.08 24.28 9.76
CA CYS A 169 16.36 24.82 8.61
C CYS A 169 15.19 25.75 8.95
N ASN A 170 15.11 26.31 10.16
CA ASN A 170 14.14 27.40 10.42
C ASN A 170 14.61 28.73 9.81
N HIS A 171 13.68 29.67 9.62
CA HIS A 171 13.94 30.98 9.04
C HIS A 171 15.07 31.78 9.72
N ALA A 172 15.19 31.70 11.05
CA ALA A 172 16.20 32.47 11.78
C ALA A 172 17.61 31.92 11.52
N SER A 173 17.76 30.58 11.52
CA SER A 173 19.01 29.89 11.19
C SER A 173 19.43 30.20 9.75
N ILE A 174 18.52 30.03 8.77
CA ILE A 174 18.80 30.24 7.35
C ILE A 174 19.19 31.71 7.05
N SER A 175 18.54 32.68 7.70
CA SER A 175 18.85 34.11 7.52
C SER A 175 20.26 34.48 8.01
N SER A 176 20.79 33.72 8.98
CA SER A 176 22.14 33.93 9.50
C SER A 176 23.18 33.20 8.66
N ASP A 177 22.96 31.92 8.39
CA ASP A 177 23.81 31.08 7.56
C ASP A 177 22.99 29.91 7.01
N LYS A 178 22.84 29.85 5.69
CA LYS A 178 22.05 28.81 5.03
C LYS A 178 22.81 27.50 4.82
N ILE A 179 24.15 27.52 4.88
CA ILE A 179 25.00 26.36 4.54
C ILE A 179 24.64 25.12 5.38
N PRO A 180 24.46 25.21 6.71
CA PRO A 180 24.10 24.04 7.51
C PRO A 180 22.78 23.39 7.08
N CYS A 181 21.81 24.21 6.63
CA CYS A 181 20.54 23.68 6.13
C CYS A 181 20.71 23.07 4.73
N GLU A 182 21.46 23.72 3.83
CA GLU A 182 21.78 23.14 2.51
C GLU A 182 22.46 21.77 2.64
N GLU A 183 23.45 21.65 3.53
CA GLU A 183 24.15 20.38 3.81
C GLU A 183 23.21 19.32 4.42
N ALA A 184 22.34 19.73 5.35
CA ALA A 184 21.37 18.81 5.94
C ALA A 184 20.36 18.31 4.90
N CYS A 185 19.98 19.13 3.93
CA CYS A 185 18.99 18.84 2.89
C CYS A 185 19.56 18.15 1.64
N ASP A 186 20.89 18.13 1.45
CA ASP A 186 21.57 17.54 0.27
C ASP A 186 21.14 16.09 -0.04
N PRO A 187 21.00 15.18 0.96
CA PRO A 187 20.57 13.80 0.70
C PRO A 187 19.14 13.67 0.16
N ALA A 188 18.32 14.71 0.28
CA ALA A 188 16.93 14.75 -0.15
C ALA A 188 16.71 15.69 -1.35
N THR A 189 17.77 15.98 -2.12
CA THR A 189 17.69 16.81 -3.32
C THR A 189 16.64 16.30 -4.32
N CYS A 190 16.43 15.00 -4.43
CA CYS A 190 15.39 14.43 -5.31
C CYS A 190 13.95 14.57 -4.76
N CYS A 191 13.76 14.99 -3.51
CA CYS A 191 12.46 15.26 -2.91
C CYS A 191 11.90 16.64 -3.23
N ASN A 192 12.66 17.52 -3.88
CA ASN A 192 12.25 18.89 -4.14
C ASN A 192 11.31 18.96 -5.38
N PRO A 193 10.01 19.29 -5.21
CA PRO A 193 9.08 19.38 -6.33
C PRO A 193 9.33 20.61 -7.23
N VAL A 194 10.16 21.56 -6.78
CA VAL A 194 10.48 22.82 -7.48
C VAL A 194 11.86 22.75 -8.15
N GLY A 195 12.62 21.67 -7.96
CA GLY A 195 13.92 21.44 -8.59
C GLY A 195 13.84 21.20 -10.11
N ASP A 196 14.93 20.71 -10.70
CA ASP A 196 15.06 20.43 -12.15
C ASP A 196 14.14 19.31 -12.69
N GLY A 197 13.13 18.90 -11.91
CA GLY A 197 12.08 17.97 -12.32
C GLY A 197 12.59 16.56 -12.60
N SER A 198 13.78 16.19 -12.11
CA SER A 198 14.48 15.03 -12.65
C SER A 198 14.06 13.67 -12.08
N ASN A 199 13.22 13.58 -11.03
CA ASN A 199 12.73 12.29 -10.55
C ASN A 199 11.38 12.39 -9.81
N GLU A 200 10.26 12.53 -10.53
CA GLU A 200 8.91 12.24 -9.98
C GLU A 200 8.89 10.89 -9.26
N ILE A 201 9.64 9.93 -9.81
CA ILE A 201 9.89 8.60 -9.26
C ILE A 201 10.48 8.66 -7.83
N CYS A 202 11.39 9.59 -7.53
CA CYS A 202 11.99 9.67 -6.19
C CYS A 202 10.95 10.07 -5.14
N LEU A 203 10.15 11.10 -5.40
CA LEU A 203 9.12 11.55 -4.44
C LEU A 203 8.05 10.47 -4.24
N GLU A 204 7.65 9.77 -5.29
CA GLU A 204 6.68 8.68 -5.22
C GLU A 204 7.21 7.47 -4.44
N GLN A 205 8.47 7.09 -4.67
CA GLN A 205 9.10 5.93 -4.03
C GLN A 205 9.60 6.23 -2.61
N ASN A 206 9.86 7.50 -2.27
CA ASN A 206 10.46 7.90 -1.01
C ASN A 206 9.58 8.91 -0.27
N PHE A 207 8.25 8.87 -0.47
CA PHE A 207 7.32 9.89 0.03
C PHE A 207 7.51 10.21 1.53
N LEU A 208 7.63 9.17 2.38
CA LEU A 208 7.83 9.35 3.82
C LEU A 208 9.19 9.97 4.16
N ALA A 209 10.26 9.50 3.51
CA ALA A 209 11.59 10.09 3.69
C ALA A 209 11.58 11.57 3.25
N CYS A 210 11.01 11.87 2.09
CA CYS A 210 10.84 13.23 1.59
C CYS A 210 9.99 14.11 2.53
N ALA A 211 8.92 13.56 3.12
CA ALA A 211 8.10 14.29 4.09
C ALA A 211 8.90 14.70 5.34
N SER A 212 9.87 13.89 5.76
CA SER A 212 10.75 14.25 6.89
C SER A 212 11.65 15.47 6.61
N TYR A 213 11.87 15.81 5.34
CA TYR A 213 12.61 17.00 4.89
C TYR A 213 11.73 18.22 4.60
N ALA A 214 10.48 18.25 5.07
CA ALA A 214 9.56 19.36 4.80
C ALA A 214 10.14 20.75 5.12
N GLU A 215 10.98 20.86 6.15
CA GLU A 215 11.62 22.13 6.56
C GLU A 215 12.64 22.65 5.53
N CYS A 216 13.16 21.81 4.64
CA CYS A 216 14.03 22.23 3.54
C CYS A 216 13.31 23.17 2.55
N ALA A 217 11.97 23.18 2.53
CA ALA A 217 11.20 24.14 1.75
C ALA A 217 11.48 25.60 2.13
N ASN A 218 11.97 25.86 3.35
CA ASN A 218 12.34 27.21 3.79
C ASN A 218 13.51 27.78 2.98
N LEU A 219 14.38 26.94 2.40
CA LEU A 219 15.45 27.38 1.50
C LEU A 219 14.91 28.06 0.23
N LEU A 220 13.69 27.74 -0.19
CA LEU A 220 13.06 28.32 -1.40
C LEU A 220 12.47 29.72 -1.18
N VAL A 221 12.33 30.15 0.08
CA VAL A 221 11.64 31.40 0.45
C VAL A 221 12.63 32.54 0.71
N VAL A 222 13.94 32.25 0.83
CA VAL A 222 14.96 33.20 1.32
C VAL A 222 15.80 33.84 0.19
N ASP A 223 15.35 33.76 -1.07
CA ASP A 223 15.94 34.48 -2.21
C ASP A 223 15.53 35.97 -2.29
#